data_AF-A0A821QXY3-F1
#
_entry.id   AF-A0A821QXY3-F1
#
_cell.length_a   1.000
_cell.length_b   1.000
_cell.length_c   1.000
_cell.angle_alpha   90.00
_cell.angle_beta   90.00
_cell.angle_gamma   90.00
#
_symmetry.space_group_name_H-M   'P 1'
#
loop_
_entity.id
_entity.type
_entity.pdbx_description
1 polymer ?
#
loop_
_entity_poly.entity_id
_entity_poly.type
_entity_poly.pdbx_seq_one_letter_code
_entity_poly.pdbx_strand_id
1 'polypeptide(L)'
;MSYCALRQRHFKLGLTKLNETRHRLDLCQNPLIKSIHWNEIYCDVYLKHHQIQSSTSTSTLSSLLSTSVAKKFKKMEIKISSLKIIDQQTVQLNSNYIQLNSQFCRTIIDFLLAQPQGYYNYEQDEKIPQAKDKQLEMYLYGLENNNNQIQQADLLIYELFNKYIHILKENIEKQETDLQNLSVTKENILSRDYNELASICDDYLRRFENNEDENNLLTNLFNGDHGNKIAELIVKSVLLSMKYGSNEGIKRFSRLLQIVDLYPKTMDLIADKLQEIPCWMFF
;
A
#
# COMPACT_ATOMS: atom_id res chain seq x y z
N MET A 1 13.29 4.76 21.66
CA MET A 1 14.66 5.05 21.18
C MET A 1 14.80 4.88 19.68
N SER A 2 14.53 3.70 19.08
CA SER A 2 14.63 3.52 17.62
C SER A 2 13.75 4.49 16.81
N TYR A 3 12.52 4.75 17.27
CA TYR A 3 11.64 5.73 16.61
C TYR A 3 12.17 7.18 16.71
N CYS A 4 12.82 7.54 17.82
CA CYS A 4 13.45 8.84 17.99
C CYS A 4 14.67 8.99 17.08
N ALA A 5 15.50 7.94 16.97
CA ALA A 5 16.63 7.90 16.04
C ALA A 5 16.16 8.00 14.58
N LEU A 6 15.05 7.36 14.25
CA LEU A 6 14.41 7.47 12.93
C LEU A 6 13.95 8.90 12.63
N ARG A 7 13.29 9.58 13.57
CA ARG A 7 12.90 10.99 13.42
C ARG A 7 14.11 11.91 13.21
N GLN A 8 15.25 11.59 13.82
CA GLN A 8 16.51 12.31 13.67
C GLN A 8 17.34 11.85 12.47
N ARG A 9 16.81 10.98 11.59
CA ARG A 9 17.49 10.42 10.41
C ARG A 9 18.77 9.63 10.72
N HIS A 10 18.93 9.16 11.95
CA HIS A 10 20.02 8.28 12.36
C HIS A 10 19.66 6.80 12.14
N PHE A 11 19.55 6.38 10.88
CA PHE A 11 19.06 5.04 10.50
C PHE A 11 19.90 3.88 11.05
N LYS A 12 21.24 3.99 10.97
CA LYS A 12 22.16 2.96 11.47
C LYS A 12 21.98 2.73 12.98
N LEU A 13 21.93 3.81 13.76
CA LEU A 13 21.69 3.75 15.20
C LEU A 13 20.30 3.17 15.52
N GLY A 14 19.27 3.62 14.79
CA GLY A 14 17.91 3.12 14.94
C GLY A 14 17.82 1.60 14.74
N LEU A 15 18.51 1.09 13.72
CA LEU A 15 18.54 -0.33 13.38
C LEU A 15 19.33 -1.15 14.41
N THR A 16 20.50 -0.68 14.86
CA THR A 16 21.28 -1.34 15.92
C THR A 16 20.44 -1.50 17.18
N LYS A 17 19.79 -0.41 17.61
CA LYS A 17 18.91 -0.43 18.78
C LYS A 17 17.67 -1.30 18.59
N LEU A 18 17.13 -1.38 17.38
CA LEU A 18 16.00 -2.26 17.09
C LEU A 18 16.41 -3.74 17.16
N ASN A 19 17.57 -4.10 16.63
CA ASN A 19 18.07 -5.47 16.65
C ASN A 19 18.43 -5.95 18.07
N GLU A 20 18.98 -5.07 18.92
CA GLU A 20 19.21 -5.35 20.35
C GLU A 20 17.92 -5.79 21.07
N THR A 21 16.76 -5.27 20.66
CA THR A 21 15.47 -5.60 21.29
C THR A 21 14.83 -6.89 20.78
N ARG A 22 15.33 -7.48 19.69
CA ARG A 22 14.67 -8.61 19.03
C ARG A 22 14.57 -9.86 19.93
N HIS A 23 15.64 -10.19 20.64
CA HIS A 23 15.68 -11.34 21.56
C HIS A 23 14.76 -11.17 22.78
N ARG A 24 14.32 -9.94 23.08
CA ARG A 24 13.46 -9.64 24.22
C ARG A 24 11.97 -9.71 23.87
N LEU A 25 11.62 -9.87 22.59
CA LEU A 25 10.23 -9.91 22.15
C LEU A 25 9.47 -11.12 22.72
N ASP A 26 10.13 -12.27 22.79
CA ASP A 26 9.54 -13.52 23.28
C ASP A 26 9.30 -13.49 24.81
N LEU A 27 9.96 -12.56 25.51
CA LEU A 27 9.83 -12.34 26.95
C LEU A 27 8.75 -11.30 27.30
N CYS A 28 8.13 -10.65 26.32
CA CYS A 28 7.13 -9.62 26.56
C CYS A 28 5.74 -10.18 26.86
N GLN A 29 4.97 -9.45 27.67
CA GLN A 29 3.52 -9.63 27.71
C GLN A 29 2.95 -9.28 26.32
N ASN A 30 2.20 -10.23 25.75
CA ASN A 30 1.64 -10.19 24.40
C ASN A 30 2.70 -10.16 23.26
N PRO A 31 3.40 -11.29 23.01
CA PRO A 31 4.51 -11.37 22.06
C PRO A 31 4.09 -11.10 20.61
N LEU A 32 2.83 -11.41 20.26
CA LEU A 32 2.30 -11.21 18.92
C LEU A 32 2.24 -9.71 18.56
N ILE A 33 1.62 -8.90 19.42
CA ILE A 33 1.52 -7.44 19.23
C ILE A 33 2.92 -6.80 19.18
N LYS A 34 3.80 -7.18 20.10
CA LYS A 34 5.18 -6.64 20.12
C LYS A 34 5.96 -7.02 18.88
N SER A 35 5.73 -8.22 18.35
CA SER A 35 6.34 -8.64 17.09
C SER A 35 5.82 -7.86 15.88
N ILE A 36 4.54 -7.48 15.86
CA ILE A 36 3.99 -6.60 14.81
C ILE A 36 4.68 -5.24 14.87
N HIS A 37 4.71 -4.59 16.04
CA HIS A 37 5.40 -3.31 16.21
C HIS A 37 6.89 -3.36 15.86
N TRP A 38 7.57 -4.46 16.19
CA TRP A 38 8.97 -4.62 15.79
C TRP A 38 9.11 -4.66 14.27
N ASN A 39 8.26 -5.43 13.58
CA ASN A 39 8.28 -5.51 12.12
C ASN A 39 7.87 -4.18 11.47
N GLU A 40 6.91 -3.47 12.06
CA GLU A 40 6.47 -2.13 11.65
C GLU A 40 7.65 -1.15 11.66
N ILE A 41 8.35 -1.02 12.80
CA ILE A 41 9.52 -0.12 12.93
C ILE A 41 10.65 -0.56 11.99
N TYR A 42 10.86 -1.87 11.84
CA TYR A 42 11.86 -2.40 10.92
C TYR A 42 11.60 -1.94 9.48
N CYS A 43 10.39 -2.16 8.97
CA CYS A 43 10.02 -1.76 7.62
C CYS A 43 10.07 -0.23 7.44
N ASP A 44 9.58 0.55 8.41
CA ASP A 44 9.59 2.02 8.36
C ASP A 44 11.01 2.60 8.26
N VAL A 45 11.96 2.05 9.02
CA VAL A 45 13.38 2.45 8.96
C VAL A 45 13.96 2.25 7.56
N TYR A 46 13.74 1.10 6.95
CA TYR A 46 14.30 0.79 5.64
C TYR A 46 13.62 1.57 4.50
N LEU A 47 12.29 1.72 4.56
CA LEU A 47 11.56 2.53 3.57
C LEU A 47 12.03 3.99 3.58
N LYS A 48 12.12 4.61 4.76
CA LYS A 48 12.58 6.00 4.88
C LYS A 48 14.05 6.16 4.50
N HIS A 49 14.89 5.18 4.82
CA HIS A 49 16.29 5.20 4.40
C HIS A 49 16.40 5.19 2.87
N HIS A 50 15.64 4.31 2.21
CA HIS A 50 15.65 4.18 0.76
C HIS A 50 15.05 5.42 0.06
N GLN A 51 13.96 5.98 0.56
CA GLN A 51 13.37 7.22 0.03
C GLN A 51 14.34 8.42 0.06
N ILE A 52 15.26 8.46 1.03
CA ILE A 52 16.31 9.48 1.07
C ILE A 52 17.43 9.14 0.08
N GLN A 53 17.81 7.87 -0.05
CA GLN A 53 18.86 7.46 -0.99
C GLN A 53 18.45 7.59 -2.46
N SER A 54 17.17 7.39 -2.79
CA SER A 54 16.66 7.58 -4.16
C SER A 54 16.82 9.02 -4.64
N SER A 55 16.72 10.01 -3.75
CA SER A 55 17.05 11.41 -4.07
C SER A 55 18.54 11.65 -4.40
N THR A 56 19.40 10.68 -4.08
CA THR A 56 20.86 10.73 -4.31
C THR A 56 21.36 9.78 -5.40
N SER A 57 20.47 9.24 -6.24
CA SER A 57 20.78 8.41 -7.44
C SER A 57 21.52 7.08 -7.19
N THR A 58 21.63 6.61 -5.94
CA THR A 58 22.40 5.41 -5.57
C THR A 58 21.56 4.19 -5.15
N SER A 59 20.25 4.32 -5.08
CA SER A 59 19.39 3.26 -4.56
C SER A 59 18.99 2.25 -5.65
N THR A 60 19.31 0.97 -5.46
CA THR A 60 18.86 -0.13 -6.33
C THR A 60 17.70 -0.90 -5.69
N LEU A 61 16.87 -1.55 -6.50
CA LEU A 61 15.83 -2.46 -5.99
C LEU A 61 16.43 -3.57 -5.09
N SER A 62 17.64 -4.05 -5.42
CA SER A 62 18.42 -4.97 -4.57
C SER A 62 18.75 -4.35 -3.21
N SER A 63 19.04 -3.05 -3.10
CA SER A 63 19.26 -2.40 -1.80
C SER A 63 18.00 -2.41 -0.92
N LEU A 64 16.81 -2.10 -1.48
CA LEU A 64 15.54 -2.16 -0.76
C LEU A 64 15.20 -3.59 -0.32
N LEU A 65 15.33 -4.54 -1.25
CA LEU A 65 14.92 -5.92 -1.06
C LEU A 65 16.02 -6.82 -0.50
N SER A 66 17.27 -6.40 -0.35
CA SER A 66 18.28 -7.20 0.37
C SER A 66 17.92 -7.35 1.85
N THR A 67 17.07 -6.47 2.37
CA THR A 67 16.85 -6.27 3.81
C THR A 67 15.68 -7.10 4.39
N SER A 68 15.22 -8.17 3.74
CA SER A 68 14.09 -9.00 4.20
C SER A 68 12.77 -8.24 4.40
N VAL A 69 12.66 -7.00 3.96
CA VAL A 69 11.50 -6.11 4.19
C VAL A 69 10.21 -6.73 3.68
N ALA A 70 10.22 -7.29 2.46
CA ALA A 70 9.03 -7.93 1.90
C ALA A 70 8.60 -9.17 2.72
N LYS A 71 9.57 -9.94 3.24
CA LYS A 71 9.33 -11.07 4.17
C LYS A 71 8.68 -10.58 5.46
N LYS A 72 9.11 -9.41 5.97
CA LYS A 72 8.55 -8.81 7.18
C LYS A 72 7.14 -8.28 6.95
N PHE A 73 6.86 -7.68 5.79
CA PHE A 73 5.50 -7.32 5.38
C PHE A 73 4.57 -8.52 5.33
N LYS A 74 4.97 -9.62 4.66
CA LYS A 74 4.14 -10.84 4.62
C LYS A 74 3.90 -11.44 6.01
N LYS A 75 4.91 -11.43 6.89
CA LYS A 75 4.72 -11.85 8.29
C LYS A 75 3.78 -10.94 9.07
N MET A 76 3.76 -9.65 8.76
CA MET A 76 2.86 -8.69 9.38
C MET A 76 1.42 -8.89 8.90
N GLU A 77 1.24 -9.07 7.58
CA GLU A 77 -0.03 -9.41 6.92
C GLU A 77 -0.69 -10.62 7.60
N ILE A 78 0.02 -11.74 7.72
CA ILE A 78 -0.52 -12.97 8.33
C ILE A 78 -0.93 -12.73 9.79
N LYS A 79 -0.12 -12.01 10.56
CA LYS A 79 -0.40 -11.73 11.97
C LYS A 79 -1.61 -10.81 12.14
N ILE A 80 -1.70 -9.76 11.32
CA ILE A 80 -2.82 -8.80 11.39
C ILE A 80 -4.12 -9.45 10.91
N SER A 81 -4.07 -10.26 9.86
CA SER A 81 -5.24 -11.02 9.40
C SER A 81 -5.76 -12.02 10.45
N SER A 82 -4.90 -12.49 11.36
CA SER A 82 -5.32 -13.35 12.48
C SER A 82 -5.91 -12.60 13.68
N LEU A 83 -5.74 -11.27 13.74
CA LEU A 83 -6.27 -10.44 14.81
C LEU A 83 -7.71 -10.03 14.52
N LYS A 84 -8.59 -10.12 15.52
CA LYS A 84 -9.91 -9.49 15.48
C LYS A 84 -9.77 -8.00 15.81
N ILE A 85 -10.44 -7.14 15.05
CA ILE A 85 -10.42 -5.70 15.26
C ILE A 85 -11.48 -5.34 16.31
N ILE A 86 -11.10 -5.39 17.60
CA ILE A 86 -12.05 -5.22 18.71
C ILE A 86 -11.74 -3.96 19.53
N ASP A 87 -10.47 -3.57 19.60
CA ASP A 87 -10.01 -2.46 20.43
C ASP A 87 -9.23 -1.41 19.62
N GLN A 88 -9.00 -0.24 20.22
CA GLN A 88 -8.24 0.84 19.57
C GLN A 88 -6.80 0.41 19.20
N GLN A 89 -6.22 -0.55 19.92
CA GLN A 89 -4.85 -0.99 19.68
C GLN A 89 -4.74 -1.84 18.40
N THR A 90 -5.62 -2.82 18.23
CA THR A 90 -5.72 -3.68 17.03
C THR A 90 -6.07 -2.87 15.79
N VAL A 91 -6.97 -1.89 15.93
CA VAL A 91 -7.28 -0.89 14.90
C VAL A 91 -6.04 -0.10 14.49
N GLN A 92 -5.26 0.40 15.44
CA GLN A 92 -4.06 1.19 15.16
C GLN A 92 -2.98 0.35 14.47
N LEU A 93 -2.77 -0.89 14.92
CA LEU A 93 -1.82 -1.82 14.31
C LEU A 93 -2.15 -2.09 12.84
N ASN A 94 -3.42 -2.36 12.57
CA ASN A 94 -3.89 -2.59 11.21
C ASN A 94 -3.74 -1.34 10.34
N SER A 95 -4.14 -0.17 10.87
CA SER A 95 -3.94 1.13 10.22
C SER A 95 -2.49 1.41 9.84
N ASN A 96 -1.56 1.17 10.77
CA ASN A 96 -0.13 1.39 10.53
C ASN A 96 0.41 0.44 9.45
N TYR A 97 -0.04 -0.81 9.46
CA TYR A 97 0.32 -1.78 8.42
C TYR A 97 -0.17 -1.33 7.04
N ILE A 98 -1.43 -0.92 6.92
CA ILE A 98 -1.99 -0.43 5.64
C ILE A 98 -1.18 0.76 5.09
N GLN A 99 -0.83 1.72 5.95
CA GLN A 99 -0.01 2.87 5.56
C GLN A 99 1.39 2.47 5.12
N LEU A 100 2.07 1.61 5.89
CA LEU A 100 3.41 1.13 5.52
C LEU A 100 3.39 0.29 4.25
N ASN A 101 2.35 -0.52 4.06
CA ASN A 101 2.19 -1.34 2.86
C ASN A 101 1.95 -0.45 1.63
N SER A 102 1.17 0.62 1.76
CA SER A 102 1.02 1.65 0.71
C SER A 102 2.37 2.21 0.32
N GLN A 103 3.15 2.66 1.30
CA GLN A 103 4.47 3.25 1.06
C GLN A 103 5.42 2.26 0.38
N PHE A 104 5.42 1.00 0.81
CA PHE A 104 6.22 -0.04 0.18
C PHE A 104 5.83 -0.29 -1.28
N CYS A 105 4.55 -0.52 -1.55
CA CYS A 105 4.04 -0.74 -2.90
C CYS A 105 4.30 0.47 -3.81
N ARG A 106 4.02 1.68 -3.35
CA ARG A 106 4.31 2.92 -4.10
C ARG A 106 5.79 3.06 -4.40
N THR A 107 6.66 2.90 -3.39
CA THR A 107 8.12 3.03 -3.59
C THR A 107 8.63 2.05 -4.64
N ILE A 108 8.13 0.81 -4.66
CA ILE A 108 8.55 -0.18 -5.65
C ILE A 108 7.98 0.14 -7.03
N ILE A 109 6.68 0.40 -7.14
CA ILE A 109 6.05 0.70 -8.44
C ILE A 109 6.68 1.96 -9.05
N ASP A 110 6.83 3.05 -8.28
CA ASP A 110 7.50 4.28 -8.72
C ASP A 110 8.93 4.02 -9.18
N PHE A 111 9.69 3.19 -8.45
CA PHE A 111 11.03 2.80 -8.85
C PHE A 111 11.03 2.03 -10.18
N LEU A 112 10.10 1.08 -10.36
CA LEU A 112 10.01 0.26 -11.58
C LEU A 112 9.57 1.07 -12.79
N LEU A 113 8.66 2.03 -12.60
CA LEU A 113 8.26 2.97 -13.66
C LEU A 113 9.44 3.84 -14.11
N ALA A 114 10.27 4.31 -13.18
CA ALA A 114 11.45 5.11 -13.48
C ALA A 114 12.64 4.29 -14.02
N GLN A 115 12.82 3.06 -13.54
CA GLN A 115 13.95 2.19 -13.88
C GLN A 115 13.51 0.73 -14.10
N PRO A 116 12.91 0.41 -15.25
CA PRO A 116 12.37 -0.93 -15.52
C PRO A 116 13.44 -2.02 -15.49
N GLN A 117 14.65 -1.71 -15.99
CA GLN A 117 15.82 -2.61 -16.00
C GLN A 117 16.30 -2.97 -14.58
N GLY A 118 15.92 -2.17 -13.57
CA GLY A 118 16.25 -2.45 -12.18
C GLY A 118 15.66 -3.77 -11.68
N TYR A 119 14.53 -4.22 -12.24
CA TYR A 119 13.96 -5.52 -11.90
C TYR A 119 14.76 -6.69 -12.50
N TYR A 120 15.16 -6.59 -13.77
CA TYR A 120 16.02 -7.59 -14.41
C TYR A 120 17.34 -7.75 -13.63
N ASN A 121 17.97 -6.64 -13.27
CA ASN A 121 19.21 -6.65 -12.48
C ASN A 121 19.00 -7.28 -11.09
N TYR A 122 17.84 -7.04 -10.46
CA TYR A 122 17.47 -7.67 -9.19
C TYR A 122 17.26 -9.19 -9.36
N GLU A 123 16.65 -9.63 -10.46
CA GLU A 123 16.44 -11.05 -10.73
C GLU A 123 17.75 -11.81 -10.95
N GLN A 124 18.73 -11.17 -11.60
CA GLN A 124 20.04 -11.75 -11.91
C GLN A 124 21.07 -11.60 -10.77
N ASP A 125 20.72 -10.97 -9.64
CA ASP A 125 21.64 -10.75 -8.53
C ASP A 125 21.89 -12.05 -7.76
N GLU A 126 23.04 -12.68 -8.00
CA GLU A 126 23.47 -13.93 -7.34
C GLU A 126 23.56 -13.82 -5.80
N LYS A 127 23.64 -12.60 -5.24
CA LYS A 127 23.67 -12.37 -3.79
C LYS A 127 22.28 -12.48 -3.15
N ILE A 128 21.22 -12.52 -3.96
CA ILE A 128 19.84 -12.71 -3.52
C ILE A 128 19.55 -14.21 -3.58
N PRO A 129 19.17 -14.87 -2.46
CA PRO A 129 19.17 -16.32 -2.37
C PRO A 129 18.40 -16.99 -3.53
N GLN A 130 19.12 -17.83 -4.29
CA GLN A 130 18.60 -18.50 -5.47
C GLN A 130 17.43 -19.45 -5.12
N ALA A 131 16.36 -19.36 -5.92
CA ALA A 131 15.33 -20.36 -6.20
C ALA A 131 14.07 -20.53 -5.30
N LYS A 132 13.98 -20.02 -4.06
CA LYS A 132 12.72 -20.09 -3.26
C LYS A 132 12.37 -18.84 -2.43
N ASP A 133 13.23 -17.82 -2.41
CA ASP A 133 13.12 -16.65 -1.52
C ASP A 133 13.27 -15.31 -2.29
N LYS A 134 12.79 -15.23 -3.55
CA LYS A 134 12.64 -13.92 -4.21
C LYS A 134 11.65 -13.10 -3.39
N GLN A 135 12.14 -12.04 -2.76
CA GLN A 135 11.40 -11.37 -1.69
C GLN A 135 10.05 -10.80 -2.13
N LEU A 136 9.97 -10.27 -3.35
CA LEU A 136 8.73 -9.78 -3.94
C LEU A 136 7.76 -10.90 -4.27
N GLU A 137 8.22 -12.00 -4.87
CA GLU A 137 7.38 -13.17 -5.15
C GLU A 137 6.86 -13.78 -3.84
N MET A 138 7.70 -13.90 -2.81
CA MET A 138 7.28 -14.33 -1.47
C MET A 138 6.28 -13.36 -0.84
N TYR A 139 6.43 -12.05 -1.07
CA TYR A 139 5.42 -11.10 -0.64
C TYR A 139 4.12 -11.31 -1.40
N LEU A 140 4.14 -11.41 -2.73
CA LEU A 140 2.96 -11.60 -3.58
C LEU A 140 2.22 -12.91 -3.29
N TYR A 141 2.90 -14.04 -3.50
CA TYR A 141 2.32 -15.39 -3.52
C TYR A 141 2.52 -16.17 -2.20
N GLY A 142 3.34 -15.67 -1.27
CA GLY A 142 3.63 -16.41 -0.04
C GLY A 142 4.56 -17.61 -0.28
N LEU A 143 4.23 -18.76 0.32
CA LEU A 143 4.94 -20.03 0.14
C LEU A 143 4.35 -20.89 -0.98
N GLU A 144 3.28 -20.41 -1.63
CA GLU A 144 2.60 -21.15 -2.68
C GLU A 144 3.41 -21.03 -3.97
N ASN A 145 3.94 -22.18 -4.43
CA ASN A 145 4.73 -22.30 -5.64
C ASN A 145 3.85 -22.05 -6.87
N ASN A 146 3.70 -20.79 -7.25
CA ASN A 146 3.33 -20.48 -8.63
C ASN A 146 4.64 -20.39 -9.41
N ASN A 147 4.83 -21.28 -10.39
CA ASN A 147 5.94 -21.24 -11.35
C ASN A 147 5.90 -19.99 -12.27
N ASN A 148 5.13 -18.96 -11.89
CA ASN A 148 5.00 -17.72 -12.62
C ASN A 148 6.24 -16.89 -12.33
N GLN A 149 7.30 -17.16 -13.08
CA GLN A 149 8.43 -16.27 -13.17
C GLN A 149 7.92 -14.96 -13.74
N ILE A 150 7.81 -13.95 -12.87
CA ILE A 150 7.61 -12.59 -13.33
C ILE A 150 8.95 -12.16 -13.91
N GLN A 151 9.07 -12.16 -15.23
CA GLN A 151 10.29 -11.78 -15.95
C GLN A 151 10.25 -10.32 -16.41
N GLN A 152 9.10 -9.66 -16.27
CA GLN A 152 8.85 -8.32 -16.79
C GLN A 152 8.31 -7.39 -15.70
N ALA A 153 8.78 -6.14 -15.70
CA ALA A 153 8.47 -5.16 -14.66
C ALA A 153 6.99 -4.73 -14.67
N ASP A 154 6.35 -4.73 -15.83
CA ASP A 154 4.92 -4.45 -16.04
C ASP A 154 4.02 -5.48 -15.31
N LEU A 155 4.32 -6.77 -15.45
CA LEU A 155 3.62 -7.84 -14.73
C LEU A 155 3.81 -7.71 -13.22
N LEU A 156 5.02 -7.35 -12.77
CA LEU A 156 5.27 -7.12 -11.34
C LEU A 156 4.46 -5.94 -10.80
N ILE A 157 4.42 -4.82 -11.53
CA ILE A 157 3.63 -3.64 -11.18
C ILE A 157 2.15 -4.02 -11.08
N TYR A 158 1.63 -4.75 -12.07
CA TYR A 158 0.26 -5.23 -12.08
C TYR A 158 -0.08 -6.05 -10.82
N GLU A 159 0.74 -7.05 -10.52
CA GLU A 159 0.53 -7.93 -9.36
C GLU A 159 0.64 -7.18 -8.02
N LEU A 160 1.63 -6.29 -7.87
CA LEU A 160 1.81 -5.50 -6.65
C LEU A 160 0.65 -4.53 -6.42
N PHE A 161 0.20 -3.86 -7.48
CA PHE A 161 -0.91 -2.92 -7.43
C PHE A 161 -2.22 -3.64 -7.06
N ASN A 162 -2.53 -4.74 -7.73
CA ASN A 162 -3.76 -5.50 -7.47
C ASN A 162 -3.75 -6.15 -6.09
N LYS A 163 -2.61 -6.68 -5.65
CA LYS A 163 -2.46 -7.20 -4.29
C LYS A 163 -2.72 -6.11 -3.25
N TYR A 164 -2.19 -4.91 -3.45
CA TYR A 164 -2.40 -3.80 -2.52
C TYR A 164 -3.86 -3.37 -2.46
N ILE A 165 -4.52 -3.23 -3.61
CA ILE A 165 -5.96 -2.94 -3.68
C ILE A 165 -6.77 -4.00 -2.95
N HIS A 166 -6.44 -5.28 -3.14
CA HIS A 166 -7.11 -6.39 -2.47
C HIS A 166 -7.00 -6.27 -0.95
N ILE A 167 -5.78 -6.07 -0.43
CA ILE A 167 -5.54 -5.88 1.02
C ILE A 167 -6.36 -4.70 1.56
N LEU A 168 -6.41 -3.57 0.85
CA LEU A 168 -7.21 -2.42 1.23
C LEU A 168 -8.71 -2.73 1.28
N LYS A 169 -9.24 -3.40 0.25
CA LYS A 169 -10.67 -3.78 0.17
C LYS A 169 -11.05 -4.72 1.31
N GLU A 170 -10.27 -5.78 1.53
CA GLU A 170 -10.50 -6.71 2.65
C GLU A 170 -10.45 -6.00 4.01
N ASN A 171 -9.54 -5.04 4.17
CA ASN A 171 -9.42 -4.27 5.38
C ASN A 171 -10.65 -3.37 5.61
N ILE A 172 -11.11 -2.67 4.57
CA ILE A 172 -12.32 -1.83 4.62
C ILE A 172 -13.53 -2.69 4.99
N GLU A 173 -13.71 -3.84 4.33
CA GLU A 173 -14.81 -4.77 4.62
C GLU A 173 -14.79 -5.23 6.08
N LYS A 174 -13.62 -5.62 6.61
CA LYS A 174 -13.46 -6.00 8.02
C LYS A 174 -13.77 -4.85 8.98
N GLN A 175 -13.38 -3.62 8.65
CA GLN A 175 -13.67 -2.46 9.49
C GLN A 175 -15.16 -2.08 9.45
N GLU A 176 -15.83 -2.26 8.31
CA GLU A 176 -17.27 -2.07 8.18
C GLU A 176 -18.05 -3.07 9.05
N THR A 177 -17.59 -4.33 9.13
CA THR A 177 -18.23 -5.38 9.94
C THR A 177 -17.90 -5.27 11.43
N ASP A 178 -16.64 -5.06 11.79
CA ASP A 178 -16.15 -5.30 13.16
C ASP A 178 -16.35 -4.09 14.08
N LEU A 179 -16.39 -2.86 13.55
CA LEU A 179 -16.38 -1.63 14.36
C LEU A 179 -17.76 -1.08 14.75
N GLN A 180 -18.77 -1.93 14.95
CA GLN A 180 -20.15 -1.48 15.23
C GLN A 180 -20.29 -0.61 16.50
N ASN A 181 -19.37 -0.74 17.48
CA ASN A 181 -19.45 -0.07 18.79
C ASN A 181 -18.64 1.24 18.91
N LEU A 182 -17.90 1.66 17.87
CA LEU A 182 -16.98 2.82 17.91
C LEU A 182 -17.23 3.78 16.74
N SER A 183 -18.45 4.34 16.63
CA SER A 183 -18.93 5.06 15.42
C SER A 183 -17.99 6.15 14.91
N VAL A 184 -17.58 7.11 15.74
CA VAL A 184 -16.71 8.23 15.32
C VAL A 184 -15.32 7.74 14.91
N THR A 185 -14.77 6.74 15.61
CA THR A 185 -13.48 6.16 15.25
C THR A 185 -13.59 5.38 13.93
N LYS A 186 -14.68 4.64 13.74
CA LYS A 186 -14.99 3.91 12.52
C LYS A 186 -15.07 4.83 11.30
N GLU A 187 -15.84 5.92 11.39
CA GLU A 187 -16.00 6.89 10.30
C GLU A 187 -14.65 7.49 9.89
N ASN A 188 -13.83 7.93 10.85
CA ASN A 188 -12.51 8.48 10.57
C ASN A 188 -11.57 7.48 9.86
N ILE A 189 -11.62 6.21 10.27
CA ILE A 189 -10.76 5.17 9.68
C ILE A 189 -11.25 4.82 8.28
N LEU A 190 -12.56 4.59 8.10
CA LEU A 190 -13.13 4.28 6.79
C LEU A 190 -12.90 5.44 5.82
N SER A 191 -13.13 6.67 6.25
CA SER A 191 -12.81 7.89 5.51
C SER A 191 -11.37 7.87 5.02
N ARG A 192 -10.40 7.60 5.91
CA ARG A 192 -8.99 7.51 5.57
C ARG A 192 -8.68 6.37 4.58
N ASP A 193 -9.20 5.17 4.82
CA ASP A 193 -8.86 3.98 4.03
C ASP A 193 -9.49 4.04 2.63
N TYR A 194 -10.71 4.58 2.51
CA TYR A 194 -11.31 4.91 1.21
C TYR A 194 -10.54 6.02 0.48
N ASN A 195 -10.05 7.05 1.18
CA ASN A 195 -9.20 8.07 0.56
C ASN A 195 -7.89 7.47 0.04
N GLU A 196 -7.27 6.55 0.78
CA GLU A 196 -6.04 5.90 0.34
C GLU A 196 -6.28 5.04 -0.90
N LEU A 197 -7.38 4.27 -0.92
CA LEU A 197 -7.80 3.48 -2.07
C LEU A 197 -8.06 4.34 -3.31
N ALA A 198 -8.77 5.46 -3.13
CA ALA A 198 -8.98 6.44 -4.18
C ALA A 198 -7.67 7.06 -4.67
N SER A 199 -6.80 7.48 -3.74
CA SER A 199 -5.55 8.15 -4.05
C SER A 199 -4.64 7.26 -4.88
N ILE A 200 -4.40 6.01 -4.45
CA ILE A 200 -3.46 5.16 -5.18
C ILE A 200 -3.97 4.86 -6.59
N CYS A 201 -5.26 4.60 -6.74
CA CYS A 201 -5.84 4.29 -8.04
C CYS A 201 -5.77 5.52 -8.96
N ASP A 202 -6.15 6.69 -8.45
CA ASP A 202 -6.13 7.95 -9.21
C ASP A 202 -4.72 8.39 -9.58
N ASP A 203 -3.74 8.24 -8.67
CA ASP A 203 -2.35 8.63 -8.90
C ASP A 203 -1.77 7.88 -10.11
N TYR A 204 -1.98 6.56 -10.21
CA TYR A 204 -1.46 5.77 -11.34
C TYR A 204 -2.34 5.88 -12.59
N LEU A 205 -3.66 6.03 -12.44
CA LEU A 205 -4.55 6.23 -13.58
C LEU A 205 -4.23 7.55 -14.31
N ARG A 206 -3.99 8.64 -13.56
CA ARG A 206 -3.56 9.91 -14.16
C ARG A 206 -2.24 9.81 -14.89
N ARG A 207 -1.24 9.11 -14.32
CA ARG A 207 0.03 8.89 -14.99
C ARG A 207 -0.14 8.16 -16.32
N PHE A 208 -1.05 7.19 -16.37
CA PHE A 208 -1.42 6.51 -17.60
C PHE A 208 -2.13 7.44 -18.59
N GLU A 209 -3.15 8.19 -18.16
CA GLU A 209 -3.88 9.15 -19.00
C GLU A 209 -2.98 10.24 -19.60
N ASN A 210 -2.03 10.74 -18.81
CA ASN A 210 -1.09 11.80 -19.21
C ASN A 210 0.10 11.28 -20.02
N ASN A 211 0.22 9.97 -20.23
CA ASN A 211 1.40 9.33 -20.84
C ASN A 211 2.71 9.66 -20.11
N GLU A 212 2.67 9.75 -18.78
CA GLU A 212 3.86 9.98 -17.93
C GLU A 212 4.73 8.71 -17.79
N ASP A 213 4.25 7.58 -18.29
CA ASP A 213 4.98 6.32 -18.36
C ASP A 213 5.60 6.12 -19.75
N GLU A 214 6.84 6.58 -19.91
CA GLU A 214 7.61 6.46 -21.17
C GLU A 214 7.78 5.00 -21.63
N ASN A 215 7.69 4.04 -20.70
CA ASN A 215 7.93 2.62 -20.96
C ASN A 215 6.64 1.81 -21.17
N ASN A 216 5.47 2.44 -21.13
CA ASN A 216 4.15 1.82 -21.30
C ASN A 216 3.86 0.63 -20.36
N LEU A 217 4.53 0.57 -19.20
CA LEU A 217 4.37 -0.48 -18.19
C LEU A 217 2.99 -0.48 -17.52
N LEU A 218 2.31 0.67 -17.47
CA LEU A 218 0.96 0.83 -16.94
C LEU A 218 -0.13 0.32 -17.90
N THR A 219 0.21 -0.02 -19.14
CA THR A 219 -0.75 -0.51 -20.14
C THR A 219 -1.47 -1.76 -19.65
N ASN A 220 -0.75 -2.73 -19.09
CA ASN A 220 -1.38 -3.96 -18.58
C ASN A 220 -2.35 -3.67 -17.42
N LEU A 221 -2.15 -2.55 -16.71
CA LEU A 221 -2.96 -2.20 -15.56
C LEU A 221 -4.27 -1.49 -15.92
N PHE A 222 -4.26 -0.64 -16.96
CA PHE A 222 -5.39 0.21 -17.29
C PHE A 222 -5.99 0.01 -18.68
N ASN A 223 -5.41 -0.84 -19.53
CA ASN A 223 -5.93 -1.05 -20.87
C ASN A 223 -7.29 -1.78 -20.86
N GLY A 224 -8.13 -1.44 -21.84
CA GLY A 224 -9.44 -2.04 -22.05
C GLY A 224 -10.41 -1.86 -20.87
N ASP A 225 -11.01 -2.97 -20.42
CA ASP A 225 -12.04 -2.97 -19.38
C ASP A 225 -11.47 -2.75 -17.97
N HIS A 226 -10.17 -2.98 -17.76
CA HIS A 226 -9.52 -2.76 -16.47
C HIS A 226 -9.50 -1.29 -16.07
N GLY A 227 -9.21 -0.38 -17.00
CA GLY A 227 -9.26 1.07 -16.74
C GLY A 227 -10.64 1.53 -16.28
N ASN A 228 -11.71 1.01 -16.90
CA ASN A 228 -13.10 1.30 -16.50
C ASN A 228 -13.38 0.83 -15.06
N LYS A 229 -12.97 -0.40 -14.70
CA LYS A 229 -13.14 -0.93 -13.33
C LYS A 229 -12.38 -0.13 -12.29
N ILE A 230 -11.19 0.37 -12.63
CA ILE A 230 -10.42 1.24 -11.72
C ILE A 230 -11.08 2.62 -11.60
N ALA A 231 -11.58 3.19 -12.70
CA ALA A 231 -12.33 4.44 -12.68
C ALA A 231 -13.58 4.33 -11.79
N GLU A 232 -14.36 3.25 -11.92
CA GLU A 232 -15.48 2.93 -11.04
C GLU A 232 -15.04 2.80 -9.57
N LEU A 233 -13.90 2.15 -9.33
CA LEU A 233 -13.35 2.00 -7.98
C LEU A 233 -12.95 3.36 -7.37
N ILE A 234 -12.33 4.25 -8.14
CA ILE A 234 -11.97 5.61 -7.70
C ILE A 234 -13.24 6.37 -7.33
N VAL A 235 -14.22 6.39 -8.24
CA VAL A 235 -15.51 7.05 -8.04
C VAL A 235 -16.16 6.56 -6.74
N LYS A 236 -16.31 5.24 -6.60
CA LYS A 236 -16.91 4.64 -5.40
C LYS A 236 -16.14 5.03 -4.15
N SER A 237 -14.81 4.98 -4.19
CA SER A 237 -13.96 5.24 -3.02
C SER A 237 -13.98 6.71 -2.61
N VAL A 238 -13.94 7.66 -3.54
CA VAL A 238 -14.07 9.10 -3.23
C VAL A 238 -15.43 9.41 -2.63
N LEU A 239 -16.51 8.91 -3.23
CA LEU A 239 -17.87 9.20 -2.75
C LEU A 239 -18.13 8.56 -1.38
N LEU A 240 -17.62 7.36 -1.13
CA LEU A 240 -17.68 6.73 0.20
C LEU A 240 -16.80 7.45 1.22
N SER A 241 -15.61 7.94 0.85
CA SER A 241 -14.80 8.73 1.79
C SER A 241 -15.51 10.03 2.16
N MET A 242 -16.19 10.68 1.22
CA MET A 242 -17.03 11.85 1.48
C MET A 242 -18.19 11.51 2.43
N LYS A 243 -18.90 10.41 2.21
CA LYS A 243 -19.96 9.93 3.11
C LYS A 243 -19.47 9.81 4.56
N TYR A 244 -18.22 9.41 4.78
CA TYR A 244 -17.59 9.32 6.10
C TYR A 244 -16.88 10.62 6.56
N GLY A 245 -17.20 11.77 5.95
CA GLY A 245 -16.73 13.10 6.40
C GLY A 245 -15.33 13.51 5.91
N SER A 246 -14.82 12.89 4.85
CA SER A 246 -13.52 13.28 4.27
C SER A 246 -13.55 14.64 3.55
N ASN A 247 -12.82 15.63 4.08
CA ASN A 247 -12.52 16.86 3.34
C ASN A 247 -11.64 16.62 2.10
N GLU A 248 -10.79 15.59 2.15
CA GLU A 248 -9.93 15.19 1.03
C GLU A 248 -10.73 14.60 -0.13
N GLY A 249 -11.91 14.04 0.13
CA GLY A 249 -12.84 13.57 -0.89
C GLY A 249 -13.44 14.74 -1.67
N ILE A 250 -13.86 15.80 -0.98
CA ILE A 250 -14.39 17.04 -1.61
C ILE A 250 -13.34 17.64 -2.57
N LYS A 251 -12.08 17.71 -2.15
CA LYS A 251 -10.98 18.22 -2.99
C LYS A 251 -10.80 17.43 -4.29
N ARG A 252 -11.20 16.16 -4.31
CA ARG A 252 -11.15 15.28 -5.49
C ARG A 252 -12.43 15.33 -6.33
N PHE A 253 -13.43 16.13 -5.96
CA PHE A 253 -14.68 16.20 -6.72
C PHE A 253 -14.47 16.67 -8.17
N SER A 254 -13.57 17.63 -8.39
CA SER A 254 -13.19 18.06 -9.75
C SER A 254 -12.60 16.91 -10.59
N ARG A 255 -11.89 15.98 -9.95
CA ARG A 255 -11.37 14.79 -10.61
C ARG A 255 -12.47 13.81 -10.99
N LEU A 256 -13.54 13.67 -10.19
CA LEU A 256 -14.67 12.82 -10.54
C LEU A 256 -15.31 13.25 -11.86
N LEU A 257 -15.44 14.56 -12.11
CA LEU A 257 -15.97 15.08 -13.37
C LEU A 257 -15.10 14.68 -14.56
N GLN A 258 -13.77 14.78 -14.43
CA GLN A 258 -12.84 14.33 -15.47
C GLN A 258 -12.94 12.82 -15.72
N ILE A 259 -13.13 12.02 -14.66
CA ILE A 259 -13.29 10.57 -14.79
C ILE A 259 -14.57 10.23 -15.53
N VAL A 260 -15.67 10.98 -15.33
CA VAL A 260 -16.91 10.78 -16.12
C VAL A 260 -16.66 11.02 -17.59
N ASP A 261 -15.94 12.09 -17.92
CA ASP A 261 -15.66 12.45 -19.31
C ASP A 261 -14.80 11.38 -20.01
N LEU A 262 -13.80 10.84 -19.32
CA LEU A 262 -12.89 9.81 -19.86
C LEU A 262 -13.47 8.39 -19.79
N TYR A 263 -14.29 8.10 -18.78
CA TYR A 263 -14.88 6.80 -18.47
C TYR A 263 -16.39 6.94 -18.24
N PRO A 264 -17.19 7.13 -19.31
CA PRO A 264 -18.62 7.47 -19.21
C PRO A 264 -19.47 6.37 -18.54
N LYS A 265 -18.98 5.12 -18.49
CA LYS A 265 -19.63 4.02 -17.75
C LYS A 265 -19.78 4.30 -16.24
N THR A 266 -18.98 5.23 -15.70
CA THR A 266 -19.04 5.59 -14.28
C THR A 266 -20.21 6.51 -13.91
N MET A 267 -20.93 7.07 -14.89
CA MET A 267 -21.95 8.09 -14.66
C MET A 267 -23.11 7.57 -13.78
N ASP A 268 -23.62 6.37 -14.07
CA ASP A 268 -24.71 5.77 -13.30
C ASP A 268 -24.30 5.56 -11.83
N LEU A 269 -23.07 5.08 -11.62
CA LEU A 269 -22.50 4.89 -10.28
C LEU A 269 -22.40 6.21 -9.49
N ILE A 270 -22.02 7.30 -10.15
CA ILE A 270 -21.97 8.63 -9.52
C ILE A 270 -23.38 9.08 -9.13
N ALA A 271 -24.34 8.98 -10.05
CA ALA A 271 -25.72 9.39 -9.80
C ALA A 271 -26.32 8.64 -8.61
N ASP A 272 -26.06 7.34 -8.50
CA ASP A 272 -26.50 6.51 -7.38
C ASP A 272 -25.82 6.92 -6.06
N LYS A 273 -24.50 7.10 -6.07
CA LYS A 273 -23.72 7.33 -4.84
C LYS A 273 -23.81 8.76 -4.32
N LEU A 274 -24.04 9.75 -5.17
CA LEU A 274 -24.24 11.14 -4.74
C LEU A 274 -25.46 11.29 -3.83
N GLN A 275 -26.48 10.44 -3.97
CA GLN A 275 -27.67 10.45 -3.12
C GLN A 275 -27.35 10.09 -1.66
N GLU A 276 -26.24 9.39 -1.40
CA GLU A 276 -25.80 9.02 -0.06
C GLU A 276 -24.94 10.09 0.63
N ILE A 277 -24.53 11.13 -0.09
CA ILE A 277 -23.61 12.16 0.41
C ILE A 277 -24.41 13.33 0.99
N PRO A 278 -24.05 13.82 2.19
CA PRO A 278 -24.67 15.03 2.72
C PRO A 278 -24.43 16.24 1.81
N CYS A 279 -25.51 16.89 1.37
CA CYS A 279 -25.44 17.98 0.39
C CYS A 279 -24.61 19.19 0.86
N TRP A 280 -24.45 19.39 2.17
CA TRP A 280 -23.62 20.45 2.74
C TRP A 280 -22.12 20.30 2.43
N MET A 281 -21.66 19.12 2.00
CA MET A 281 -20.25 18.91 1.62
C MET A 281 -19.86 19.59 0.29
N PHE A 282 -20.84 20.08 -0.47
CA PHE A 282 -20.61 20.75 -1.75
C PHE A 282 -20.57 22.29 -1.66
N PHE A 283 -20.77 22.85 -0.46
CA PHE A 283 -20.76 24.30 -0.18
C PHE A 283 -19.50 24.68 0.62
#